data_AF-A0A8D2E220-F1
#
_entry.id   AF-A0A8D2E220-F1
#
_cell.length_a   1.000
_cell.length_b   1.000
_cell.length_c   1.000
_cell.angle_alpha   90.00
_cell.angle_beta   90.00
_cell.angle_gamma   90.00
#
_symmetry.space_group_name_H-M   'P 1'
#
loop_
_entity.id
_entity.type
_entity.pdbx_description
1 polymer ?
#
loop_
_entity_poly.entity_id
_entity_poly.type
_entity_poly.pdbx_seq_one_letter_code
_entity_poly.pdbx_strand_id
1 'polypeptide(L)'
;MQVFQGFVSFKDVAVNFTEEEWRELEPAQRVLYRDIMLENCRNLVSLGCPFSKPAIISQLEEVVNPRTHMQEGEVPRSSCTGK
;
A
#
# COMPACT_ATOMS: atom_id res chain seq x y z
N MET A 1 -12.67 31.03 23.22
CA MET A 1 -13.01 30.74 21.81
C MET A 1 -12.56 29.32 21.52
N GLN A 2 -13.49 28.38 21.37
CA GLN A 2 -13.15 27.03 20.93
C GLN A 2 -12.91 27.12 19.42
N VAL A 3 -11.66 27.10 18.99
CA VAL A 3 -11.36 26.84 17.58
C VAL A 3 -11.71 25.38 17.32
N PHE A 4 -12.76 25.12 16.54
CA PHE A 4 -12.90 23.82 15.91
C PHE A 4 -11.80 23.73 14.85
N GLN A 5 -10.60 23.32 15.26
CA GLN A 5 -9.65 22.79 14.29
C GLN A 5 -10.29 21.52 13.73
N GLY A 6 -10.92 21.64 12.55
CA GLY A 6 -11.44 20.48 11.85
C GLY A 6 -10.32 19.45 11.76
N PHE A 7 -10.59 18.22 12.22
CA PHE A 7 -9.62 17.14 12.11
C PHE A 7 -9.34 16.90 10.63
N VAL A 8 -8.09 17.13 10.21
CA VAL A 8 -7.65 16.80 8.86
C VAL A 8 -7.55 15.30 8.76
N SER A 9 -8.35 14.70 7.87
CA SER A 9 -8.33 13.27 7.61
C SER A 9 -7.45 12.94 6.41
N PHE A 10 -7.11 11.66 6.24
CA PHE A 10 -6.37 11.21 5.07
C PHE A 10 -7.09 11.55 3.75
N LYS A 11 -8.42 11.53 3.74
CA LYS A 11 -9.21 11.86 2.55
C LYS A 11 -9.04 13.31 2.09
N ASP A 12 -8.73 14.22 3.01
CA ASP A 12 -8.57 15.64 2.70
C ASP A 12 -7.23 15.94 2.00
N VAL A 13 -6.25 15.04 2.14
CA VAL A 13 -4.90 15.17 1.58
C VAL A 13 -4.57 14.12 0.52
N ALA A 14 -5.45 13.13 0.32
CA ALA A 14 -5.26 12.08 -0.66
C ALA A 14 -5.67 12.56 -2.05
N VAL A 15 -4.84 12.25 -3.04
CA VAL A 15 -5.25 12.33 -4.45
C VAL A 15 -5.92 11.00 -4.78
N ASN A 16 -7.10 11.07 -5.38
CA ASN A 16 -7.84 9.88 -5.79
C ASN A 16 -7.87 9.81 -7.31
N PHE A 17 -7.47 8.68 -7.85
CA PHE A 17 -7.59 8.35 -9.27
C PHE A 17 -8.76 7.38 -9.46
N THR A 18 -9.48 7.48 -10.58
CA THR A 18 -10.35 6.37 -11.03
C THR A 18 -9.50 5.19 -11.50
N GLU A 19 -10.13 4.03 -11.75
CA GLU A 19 -9.39 2.87 -12.30
C GLU A 19 -8.81 3.18 -13.68
N GLU A 20 -9.52 3.94 -14.51
CA GLU A 20 -9.09 4.36 -15.84
C GLU A 20 -7.90 5.31 -15.74
N GLU A 21 -8.00 6.37 -14.92
CA GLU A 21 -6.90 7.31 -14.70
C GLU A 21 -5.66 6.60 -14.15
N TRP A 22 -5.86 5.65 -13.23
CA TRP A 22 -4.78 4.86 -12.66
C TRP A 22 -4.06 3.99 -13.70
N ARG A 23 -4.78 3.45 -14.69
CA ARG A 23 -4.22 2.66 -15.80
C ARG A 23 -3.40 3.50 -16.76
N GLU A 24 -3.76 4.76 -16.95
CA GLU A 24 -3.02 5.71 -17.79
C GLU A 24 -1.76 6.27 -17.11
N LEU A 25 -1.60 6.10 -15.79
CA LEU A 25 -0.37 6.53 -15.10
C LEU A 25 0.85 5.72 -15.52
N GLU A 26 1.94 6.42 -15.80
CA GLU A 26 3.26 5.83 -16.00
C GLU A 26 3.71 5.10 -14.72
N PRO A 27 4.52 4.03 -14.83
CA PRO A 27 5.03 3.31 -13.66
C PRO A 27 5.70 4.22 -12.62
N ALA A 28 6.46 5.23 -13.07
CA ALA A 28 7.11 6.20 -12.20
C ALA A 28 6.11 7.08 -11.43
N GLN A 29 4.97 7.43 -12.05
CA GLN A 29 3.92 8.20 -11.38
C GLN A 29 3.18 7.37 -10.33
N ARG A 30 2.96 6.08 -10.59
CA ARG A 30 2.38 5.16 -9.59
C ARG A 30 3.29 4.98 -8.38
N VAL A 31 4.61 4.94 -8.59
CA VAL A 31 5.59 4.91 -7.49
C VAL A 31 5.54 6.23 -6.71
N LEU A 32 5.60 7.36 -7.40
CA LEU A 32 5.54 8.67 -6.74
C LEU A 32 4.24 8.86 -5.94
N TYR A 33 3.10 8.41 -6.47
CA TYR A 33 1.84 8.42 -5.75
C TYR A 33 1.93 7.65 -4.43
N ARG A 34 2.55 6.46 -4.45
CA ARG A 34 2.74 5.66 -3.23
C ARG A 34 3.55 6.39 -2.19
N ASP A 35 4.69 6.95 -2.60
CA ASP A 35 5.59 7.65 -1.69
C ASP A 35 4.90 8.85 -1.04
N ILE A 36 4.18 9.64 -1.84
CA ILE A 36 3.42 10.80 -1.34
C ILE A 36 2.29 10.35 -0.39
N MET A 37 1.54 9.30 -0.73
CA MET A 37 0.46 8.80 0.14
C MET A 37 0.99 8.23 1.46
N LEU A 38 2.15 7.55 1.45
CA LEU A 38 2.80 7.06 2.67
C LEU A 38 3.31 8.21 3.54
N GLU A 39 3.91 9.23 2.92
CA GLU A 39 4.39 10.42 3.64
C GLU A 39 3.23 11.19 4.28
N ASN A 40 2.12 11.36 3.56
CA ASN A 40 0.91 11.96 4.11
C ASN A 40 0.40 11.21 5.36
N CYS A 41 0.52 9.88 5.40
CA CYS A 41 0.13 9.11 6.58
C CYS A 41 1.05 9.35 7.76
N ARG A 42 2.37 9.36 7.52
CA ARG A 42 3.35 9.66 8.56
C ARG A 42 3.14 11.05 9.15
N ASN A 43 2.79 12.02 8.29
CA ASN A 43 2.46 13.37 8.72
C ASN A 43 1.19 13.41 9.58
N LEU A 44 0.11 12.72 9.19
CA LEU A 44 -1.12 12.67 9.98
C LEU A 44 -0.90 12.01 11.36
N VAL A 45 -0.11 10.94 11.42
CA VAL A 45 0.30 10.31 12.68
C VAL A 45 1.12 11.29 13.53
N SER A 46 2.05 12.03 12.92
CA SER A 46 2.89 13.02 13.62
C SER A 46 2.08 14.20 14.16
N LEU A 47 0.96 14.54 13.52
CA LEU A 47 0.01 15.56 13.97
C LEU A 47 -0.92 15.05 15.09
N GLY A 48 -0.77 13.80 15.53
CA GLY A 48 -1.63 13.18 16.54
C GLY A 48 -3.06 12.93 16.05
N CYS A 49 -3.27 12.94 14.72
CA CYS A 49 -4.58 12.69 14.15
C CYS A 49 -4.86 11.18 14.19
N PRO A 50 -6.03 10.73 14.70
CA PRO A 50 -6.37 9.31 14.72
C PRO A 50 -6.40 8.76 13.29
N PHE A 51 -5.41 7.93 12.99
CA PHE A 51 -5.19 7.37 11.66
C PHE A 51 -5.71 5.94 11.59
N SER A 52 -6.69 5.69 10.72
CA SER A 52 -7.04 4.34 10.27
C SER A 52 -6.43 4.11 8.90
N LYS A 53 -5.67 3.03 8.74
CA LYS A 53 -4.97 2.73 7.49
C LYS A 53 -6.01 2.59 6.36
N PRO A 54 -6.03 3.51 5.37
CA PRO A 54 -7.01 3.47 4.29
C PRO A 54 -6.79 2.22 3.43
N ALA A 55 -7.87 1.63 2.92
CA ALA A 55 -7.81 0.46 2.04
C ALA A 55 -6.92 0.67 0.80
N ILE A 56 -6.79 1.92 0.34
CA ILE A 56 -5.88 2.31 -0.74
C ILE A 56 -4.43 2.04 -0.35
N ILE A 57 -4.03 2.32 0.90
CA ILE A 57 -2.65 2.11 1.37
C ILE A 57 -2.33 0.62 1.49
N SER A 58 -3.29 -0.19 1.95
CA SER A 58 -3.12 -1.65 1.96
C SER A 58 -2.88 -2.20 0.54
N GLN A 59 -3.61 -1.70 -0.46
CA GLN A 59 -3.40 -2.08 -1.87
C GLN A 59 -2.05 -1.57 -2.39
N LEU A 60 -1.63 -0.36 -2.01
CA LEU A 60 -0.33 0.20 -2.40
C LEU A 60 0.84 -0.59 -1.80
N GLU A 61 0.72 -1.09 -0.56
CA GLU A 61 1.71 -1.95 0.09
C GLU A 61 1.80 -3.34 -0.55
N GLU A 62 0.67 -3.93 -0.96
CA GLU A 62 0.65 -5.24 -1.64
C GLU A 62 1.36 -5.24 -3.00
N VAL A 63 1.45 -4.11 -3.69
CA VAL A 63 2.22 -4.04 -4.95
C VAL A 63 3.72 -3.79 -4.72
N VAL A 64 4.12 -3.29 -3.54
CA VAL A 64 5.53 -3.12 -3.16
C VAL A 64 6.12 -4.44 -2.62
N ASN A 65 5.29 -5.26 -1.99
CA ASN A 65 5.58 -6.67 -1.71
C ASN A 65 4.71 -7.54 -2.61
N PRO A 66 5.06 -7.74 -3.91
CA PRO A 66 4.45 -8.83 -4.65
C PRO A 66 4.75 -10.07 -3.80
N ARG A 67 3.72 -10.62 -3.15
CA ARG A 67 3.86 -11.77 -2.25
C ARG A 67 4.77 -12.75 -2.98
N THR A 68 6.00 -12.89 -2.52
CA THR A 68 6.87 -14.01 -2.87
C THR A 68 6.27 -15.22 -2.20
N HIS A 69 5.07 -15.61 -2.63
CA HIS A 69 4.58 -16.96 -2.48
C HIS A 69 5.20 -17.77 -3.61
N MET A 70 6.54 -17.81 -3.62
CA MET A 70 7.24 -18.96 -4.12
C MET A 70 6.83 -20.08 -3.15
N GLN A 71 5.99 -21.01 -3.60
CA GLN A 71 5.92 -22.31 -2.95
C GLN A 71 7.31 -22.92 -3.08
N GLU A 72 8.13 -22.73 -2.06
CA GLU A 72 9.36 -23.49 -1.87
C GLU A 72 8.96 -24.80 -1.17
N GLY A 73 8.98 -25.89 -1.94
CA GLY A 73 8.55 -27.23 -1.56
C GLY A 73 7.66 -27.79 -2.68
N GLU A 74 8.05 -28.79 -3.46
CA GLU A 74 8.64 -30.05 -3.02
C GLU A 74 9.58 -30.62 -4.10
N VAL A 75 10.80 -31.02 -3.71
CA VAL A 75 11.61 -31.95 -4.51
C VAL A 75 10.98 -33.34 -4.34
N PRO A 76 10.52 -34.02 -5.40
CA PRO A 76 10.07 -35.40 -5.26
C PRO A 76 11.30 -36.26 -4.95
N ARG A 77 11.38 -36.77 -3.71
CA ARG A 77 12.34 -37.82 -3.36
C ARG A 77 11.93 -39.08 -4.12
N SER A 78 12.56 -39.33 -5.26
CA SER A 78 12.48 -40.63 -5.92
C SER A 78 13.32 -41.63 -5.12
N SER A 79 12.65 -42.45 -4.31
CA SER A 79 13.26 -43.64 -3.73
C SER A 79 13.07 -44.80 -4.71
N CYS A 80 14.08 -45.07 -5.54
CA CYS A 80 14.16 -46.34 -6.26
C CYS A 80 15.01 -47.31 -5.42
N THR A 81 14.36 -48.23 -4.73
CA THR A 81 15.00 -49.40 -4.12
C THR A 81 15.29 -50.43 -5.21
N GLY A 82 16.57 -50.73 -5.44
CA GLY A 82 17.00 -51.85 -6.27
C GLY A 82 16.72 -53.17 -5.58
N LYS A 83 16.24 -54.16 -6.36
CA LYS A 83 16.15 -55.56 -5.97
C LYS A 83 17.52 -56.24 -6.02
#